data_AF-F4QDD1-F1
#
_entry.id   AF-F4QDD1-F1
#
_cell.length_a   1.000
_cell.length_b   1.000
_cell.length_c   1.000
_cell.angle_alpha   90.00
_cell.angle_beta   90.00
_cell.angle_gamma   90.00
#
_symmetry.space_group_name_H-M   'P 1'
#
loop_
_entity.id
_entity.type
_entity.pdbx_description
1 polymer ?
#
loop_
_entity_poly.entity_id
_entity_poly.type
_entity_poly.pdbx_seq_one_letter_code
_entity_poly.pdbx_strand_id
1 'polypeptide(L)'
;MTKRKNDKNNKYKKKAVVPVVPKAPKKTKKERKIEKLKRREVRLKQEQKMERKNQLKSQLQQEQDGSDIEYDDEGDDESFDEDMDGSGQEEEEEEKQDVYEGSYNKKGQKEGHGVLTMADGCKYEGIWKRNQLVGRCKVTIDDTRIEGTSVDWEMHGECREYSVMTGEVTFEGQYKNGERNGPGIIYLVDGGKIHGIWKSSQMDGQCTYYYPDHRFSIKGKWKDGDFVSGRAIAPKGVPPIDDDVVEIKRDEATDTLISSDPLQADPYEQHYVFVAPSTIPNSNEGLFAKRDIPANRLVSFYNGLRIDPKIADERDWSFNSNTMFLDKETYIDIPPSHSLTTQYCASLGHKANHSFQHNTVYKTCYHPRFGDIKCVTSIKPIAKGEEILVHYDYEEKDKPAWYKAIEEVHQQQQNKQQ
;
A
#
# COMPACT_ATOMS: atom_id res chain seq x y z
N MET A 1 -61.65 48.20 53.33
CA MET A 1 -60.86 47.93 54.55
C MET A 1 -59.54 47.27 54.16
N THR A 2 -58.44 47.91 54.52
CA THR A 2 -57.05 47.54 54.23
C THR A 2 -56.49 46.47 55.18
N LYS A 3 -55.66 45.53 54.69
CA LYS A 3 -54.25 45.23 55.12
C LYS A 3 -53.84 43.74 55.03
N ARG A 4 -52.82 43.50 54.20
CA ARG A 4 -51.52 42.78 54.39
C ARG A 4 -51.42 41.38 55.04
N LYS A 5 -50.54 40.59 54.40
CA LYS A 5 -49.49 39.63 54.87
C LYS A 5 -49.72 38.22 54.29
N ASN A 6 -48.74 37.46 53.80
CA ASN A 6 -47.28 37.57 53.83
C ASN A 6 -46.73 36.72 52.68
N ASP A 7 -45.64 37.19 52.07
CA ASP A 7 -44.85 36.51 51.05
C ASP A 7 -43.55 36.03 51.69
N LYS A 8 -43.19 34.73 51.58
CA LYS A 8 -41.81 34.19 51.73
C LYS A 8 -41.67 32.81 51.09
N ASN A 9 -41.05 32.80 49.91
CA ASN A 9 -40.04 31.87 49.38
C ASN A 9 -39.83 30.52 50.11
N ASN A 10 -40.14 29.41 49.42
CA ASN A 10 -39.27 28.23 49.36
C ASN A 10 -39.68 27.32 48.18
N LYS A 11 -38.96 27.36 47.04
CA LYS A 11 -39.11 26.37 45.96
C LYS A 11 -37.85 25.51 45.86
N TYR A 12 -38.08 24.23 46.13
CA TYR A 12 -37.13 23.15 46.25
C TYR A 12 -36.35 22.87 44.97
N LYS A 13 -35.03 22.65 45.12
CA LYS A 13 -34.17 21.97 44.14
C LYS A 13 -34.65 20.52 43.96
N LYS A 14 -35.07 20.13 42.75
CA LYS A 14 -35.22 18.72 42.37
C LYS A 14 -33.83 18.13 42.14
N LYS A 15 -33.42 17.15 42.95
CA LYS A 15 -32.26 16.29 42.67
C LYS A 15 -32.61 15.37 41.48
N ALA A 16 -31.76 15.38 40.45
CA ALA A 16 -31.82 14.41 39.36
C ALA A 16 -31.43 13.01 39.88
N VAL A 17 -32.22 12.00 39.52
CA VAL A 17 -31.89 10.59 39.76
C VAL A 17 -31.11 10.09 38.55
N VAL A 18 -29.86 9.67 38.77
CA VAL A 18 -29.02 9.02 37.74
C VAL A 18 -29.53 7.58 37.55
N PRO A 19 -29.81 7.12 36.31
CA PRO A 19 -30.18 5.73 36.08
C PRO A 19 -28.96 4.82 36.21
N VAL A 20 -29.08 3.76 37.02
CA VAL A 20 -28.08 2.71 37.15
C VAL A 20 -28.09 1.84 35.89
N VAL A 21 -27.01 1.88 35.11
CA VAL A 21 -26.80 1.01 33.94
C VAL A 21 -26.60 -0.45 34.42
N PRO A 22 -27.29 -1.45 33.85
CA PRO A 22 -27.05 -2.86 34.19
C PRO A 22 -25.66 -3.31 33.75
N LYS A 23 -24.92 -3.97 34.65
CA LYS A 23 -23.61 -4.57 34.31
C LYS A 23 -23.76 -5.58 33.17
N ALA A 24 -22.84 -5.52 32.20
CA ALA A 24 -22.82 -6.40 31.04
C ALA A 24 -22.90 -7.90 31.44
N PRO A 25 -23.62 -8.74 30.68
CA PRO A 25 -23.73 -10.17 30.98
C PRO A 25 -22.36 -10.85 30.90
N LYS A 26 -22.07 -11.70 31.89
CA LYS A 26 -20.80 -12.44 31.96
C LYS A 26 -20.67 -13.36 30.74
N LYS A 27 -19.60 -13.17 29.95
CA LYS A 27 -19.19 -14.05 28.83
C LYS A 27 -19.31 -15.52 29.23
N THR A 28 -19.94 -16.34 28.39
CA THR A 28 -20.11 -17.78 28.58
C THR A 28 -18.75 -18.50 28.62
N LYS A 29 -18.71 -19.71 29.23
CA LYS A 29 -17.47 -20.53 29.25
C LYS A 29 -16.92 -20.83 27.85
N LYS A 30 -17.79 -20.93 26.83
CA LYS A 30 -17.41 -21.16 25.43
C LYS A 30 -16.77 -19.91 24.81
N GLU A 31 -17.34 -18.73 25.03
CA GLU A 31 -16.79 -17.45 24.54
C GLU A 31 -15.43 -17.13 25.18
N ARG A 32 -15.28 -17.36 26.50
CA ARG A 32 -13.98 -17.20 27.19
C ARG A 32 -12.92 -18.17 26.66
N LYS A 33 -13.32 -19.37 26.21
CA LYS A 33 -12.40 -20.37 25.64
C LYS A 33 -11.95 -19.96 24.24
N ILE A 34 -12.86 -19.45 23.41
CA ILE A 34 -12.56 -18.93 22.07
C ILE A 34 -11.65 -17.70 22.15
N GLU A 35 -11.93 -16.77 23.06
CA GLU A 35 -11.11 -15.59 23.27
C GLU A 35 -9.69 -15.95 23.77
N LYS A 36 -9.58 -16.93 24.68
CA LYS A 36 -8.28 -17.47 25.09
C LYS A 36 -7.51 -18.14 23.95
N LEU A 37 -8.20 -18.84 23.03
CA LEU A 37 -7.58 -19.46 21.87
C LEU A 37 -7.11 -18.41 20.86
N LYS A 38 -7.91 -17.39 20.58
CA LYS A 38 -7.54 -16.26 19.70
C LYS A 38 -6.34 -15.49 20.27
N ARG A 39 -6.33 -15.17 21.57
CA ARG A 39 -5.18 -14.53 22.23
C ARG A 39 -3.91 -15.41 22.18
N ARG A 40 -4.06 -16.73 22.31
CA ARG A 40 -2.94 -17.68 22.20
C ARG A 40 -2.38 -17.75 20.78
N GLU A 41 -3.23 -17.69 19.77
CA GLU A 41 -2.83 -17.71 18.37
C GLU A 41 -2.08 -16.44 17.97
N VAL A 42 -2.56 -15.27 18.42
CA VAL A 42 -1.86 -13.99 18.23
C VAL A 42 -0.48 -14.00 18.89
N ARG A 43 -0.41 -14.51 20.13
CA ARG A 43 0.87 -14.65 20.85
C ARG A 43 1.85 -15.58 20.15
N LEU A 44 1.38 -16.72 19.62
CA LEU A 44 2.22 -17.64 18.85
C LEU A 44 2.74 -17.00 17.56
N LYS A 45 1.91 -16.21 16.86
CA LYS A 45 2.35 -15.45 15.67
C LYS A 45 3.39 -14.38 16.01
N GLN A 46 3.27 -13.73 17.17
CA GLN A 46 4.26 -12.75 17.66
C GLN A 46 5.57 -13.42 18.09
N GLU A 47 5.51 -14.57 18.78
CA GLU A 47 6.68 -15.37 19.17
C GLU A 47 7.44 -15.87 17.93
N GLN A 48 6.74 -16.40 16.92
CA GLN A 48 7.34 -16.80 15.64
C GLN A 48 7.98 -15.62 14.88
N LYS A 49 7.36 -14.43 14.91
CA LYS A 49 7.94 -13.22 14.32
C LYS A 49 9.22 -12.78 15.05
N MET A 50 9.27 -12.89 16.38
CA MET A 50 10.48 -12.62 17.17
C MET A 50 11.58 -13.64 16.93
N GLU A 51 11.26 -14.94 16.88
CA GLU A 51 12.23 -15.99 16.57
C GLU A 51 12.85 -15.79 15.19
N ARG A 52 12.03 -15.47 14.17
CA ARG A 52 12.52 -15.15 12.82
C ARG A 52 13.43 -13.92 12.81
N LYS A 53 13.10 -12.89 13.59
CA LYS A 53 13.94 -11.68 13.74
C LYS A 53 15.27 -11.98 14.44
N ASN A 54 15.27 -12.87 15.45
CA ASN A 54 16.47 -13.29 16.16
C ASN A 54 17.37 -14.20 15.32
N GLN A 55 16.78 -15.10 14.51
CA GLN A 55 17.52 -15.91 13.54
C GLN A 55 18.18 -15.04 12.46
N LEU A 56 17.47 -14.02 11.96
CA LEU A 56 18.04 -13.07 11.00
C LEU A 56 19.18 -12.25 11.62
N LYS A 57 19.04 -11.82 12.88
CA LYS A 57 20.11 -11.17 13.64
C LYS A 57 21.32 -12.08 13.85
N SER A 58 21.14 -13.36 14.17
CA SER A 58 22.26 -14.28 14.34
C SER A 58 22.95 -14.62 13.02
N GLN A 59 22.22 -14.64 11.90
CA GLN A 59 22.79 -14.78 10.56
C GLN A 59 23.65 -13.58 10.19
N LEU A 60 23.16 -12.36 10.46
CA LEU A 60 23.93 -11.13 10.25
C LEU A 60 25.18 -11.04 11.14
N GLN A 61 25.12 -11.57 12.36
CA GLN A 61 26.28 -11.65 13.26
C GLN A 61 27.33 -12.67 12.79
N GLN A 62 26.91 -13.75 12.12
CA GLN A 62 27.82 -14.78 11.57
C GLN A 62 28.47 -14.37 10.24
N GLU A 63 27.86 -13.42 9.50
CA GLU A 63 28.44 -12.85 8.28
C GLU A 63 29.47 -11.74 8.55
N GLN A 64 29.56 -11.24 9.79
CA GLN A 64 30.57 -10.26 10.22
C GLN A 64 31.86 -10.87 10.81
N ASP A 65 31.92 -12.19 11.03
CA ASP A 65 33.13 -12.89 11.53
C ASP A 65 34.05 -13.41 10.37
N GLY A 66 33.94 -12.81 9.19
CA GLY A 66 34.60 -13.28 7.96
C GLY A 66 35.68 -12.37 7.35
N SER A 67 36.07 -11.26 7.99
CA SER A 67 37.14 -10.39 7.46
C SER A 67 38.00 -9.81 8.58
N ASP A 68 39.25 -10.26 8.64
CA ASP A 68 40.32 -9.65 9.42
C ASP A 68 40.52 -8.18 8.98
N ILE A 69 40.17 -7.24 9.85
CA ILE A 69 40.71 -5.88 9.81
C ILE A 69 41.03 -5.46 11.25
N GLU A 70 42.33 -5.32 11.53
CA GLU A 70 42.86 -4.68 12.74
C GLU A 70 42.42 -3.21 12.78
N TYR A 71 41.85 -2.77 13.90
CA TYR A 71 41.82 -1.36 14.25
C TYR A 71 42.25 -1.18 15.71
N ASP A 72 43.20 -0.26 15.84
CA ASP A 72 43.93 0.10 17.04
C ASP A 72 43.04 0.63 18.16
N ASP A 73 43.45 0.24 19.35
CA ASP A 73 43.03 0.67 20.68
C ASP A 73 43.46 2.13 20.94
N GLU A 74 42.49 3.05 20.95
CA GLU A 74 42.58 4.27 21.77
C GLU A 74 41.20 4.52 22.39
N GLY A 75 41.13 4.27 23.70
CA GLY A 75 39.95 4.53 24.51
C GLY A 75 39.75 6.02 24.79
N ASP A 76 38.49 6.39 25.02
CA ASP A 76 38.14 7.45 25.96
C ASP A 76 36.87 7.05 26.71
N ASP A 77 37.05 7.01 28.03
CA ASP A 77 36.11 6.71 29.09
C ASP A 77 35.38 8.02 29.43
N GLU A 78 34.13 8.18 28.99
CA GLU A 78 33.24 9.20 29.53
C GLU A 78 31.99 8.54 30.12
N SER A 79 32.06 8.37 31.44
CA SER A 79 30.92 8.21 32.34
C SER A 79 29.89 9.31 32.10
N PHE A 80 28.66 8.94 31.73
CA PHE A 80 27.53 9.85 31.76
C PHE A 80 26.47 9.34 32.74
N ASP A 81 26.28 10.14 33.78
CA ASP A 81 25.49 9.89 34.97
C ASP A 81 24.01 9.60 34.68
N GLU A 82 23.46 8.67 35.45
CA GLU A 82 22.03 8.44 35.60
C GLU A 82 21.39 9.61 36.37
N ASP A 83 20.95 10.65 35.65
CA ASP A 83 19.94 11.56 36.18
C ASP A 83 18.56 11.19 35.64
N MET A 84 17.79 10.62 36.56
CA MET A 84 16.46 10.06 36.40
C MET A 84 15.46 11.08 36.98
N ASP A 85 15.09 12.08 36.18
CA ASP A 85 14.04 13.04 36.48
C ASP A 85 12.81 12.82 35.60
N GLY A 86 11.85 12.12 36.21
CA GLY A 86 10.56 11.81 35.63
C GLY A 86 9.69 13.03 35.37
N SER A 87 9.15 13.09 34.16
CA SER A 87 7.77 13.51 33.90
C SER A 87 7.27 12.96 32.56
N GLY A 88 7.37 11.64 32.39
CA GLY A 88 6.57 10.96 31.38
C GLY A 88 5.13 10.93 31.86
N GLN A 89 4.28 11.80 31.32
CA GLN A 89 2.84 11.63 31.44
C GLN A 89 2.50 10.30 30.74
N GLU A 90 2.22 9.26 31.52
CA GLU A 90 1.52 8.09 31.02
C GLU A 90 0.16 8.59 30.52
N GLU A 91 0.03 8.75 29.20
CA GLU A 91 -1.28 8.88 28.58
C GLU A 91 -2.03 7.59 28.90
N GLU A 92 -2.98 7.65 29.85
CA GLU A 92 -3.94 6.57 30.06
C GLU A 92 -4.68 6.36 28.73
N GLU A 93 -4.25 5.36 27.95
CA GLU A 93 -5.01 4.90 26.78
C GLU A 93 -6.39 4.45 27.28
N GLU A 94 -7.41 5.28 27.10
CA GLU A 94 -8.79 4.92 27.41
C GLU A 94 -9.14 3.60 26.70
N GLU A 95 -9.45 2.54 27.46
CA GLU A 95 -9.90 1.27 26.90
C GLU A 95 -11.17 1.50 26.07
N LYS A 96 -11.01 1.57 24.74
CA LYS A 96 -12.15 1.61 23.81
C LYS A 96 -12.96 0.32 24.00
N GLN A 97 -14.26 0.47 24.21
CA GLN A 97 -15.19 -0.64 24.33
C GLN A 97 -15.97 -0.85 23.04
N ASP A 98 -16.50 -2.06 22.85
CA ASP A 98 -17.40 -2.34 21.74
C ASP A 98 -18.70 -1.52 21.87
N VAL A 99 -19.08 -0.82 20.80
CA VAL A 99 -20.30 -0.01 20.72
C VAL A 99 -21.25 -0.65 19.71
N TYR A 100 -22.50 -0.87 20.13
CA TYR A 100 -23.55 -1.34 19.23
C TYR A 100 -24.67 -0.31 19.10
N GLU A 101 -24.97 0.05 17.87
CA GLU A 101 -26.06 0.94 17.48
C GLU A 101 -27.12 0.11 16.76
N GLY A 102 -28.24 -0.17 17.43
CA GLY A 102 -29.31 -0.96 16.86
C GLY A 102 -30.33 -1.39 17.90
N SER A 103 -31.28 -2.23 17.49
CA SER A 103 -32.32 -2.70 18.40
C SER A 103 -31.86 -3.89 19.25
N TYR A 104 -32.47 -4.04 20.42
CA TYR A 104 -32.26 -5.18 21.32
C TYR A 104 -33.58 -5.89 21.56
N ASN A 105 -33.54 -7.22 21.60
CA ASN A 105 -34.69 -8.01 22.02
C ASN A 105 -34.87 -7.98 23.55
N LYS A 106 -35.99 -8.55 24.04
CA LYS A 106 -36.34 -8.58 25.47
C LYS A 106 -35.29 -9.26 26.37
N LYS A 107 -34.36 -10.03 25.81
CA LYS A 107 -33.26 -10.69 26.52
C LYS A 107 -31.96 -9.87 26.50
N GLY A 108 -32.00 -8.64 25.98
CA GLY A 108 -30.82 -7.77 25.83
C GLY A 108 -29.86 -8.22 24.73
N GLN A 109 -30.34 -9.02 23.75
CA GLN A 109 -29.52 -9.45 22.63
C GLN A 109 -29.75 -8.53 21.42
N LYS A 110 -28.69 -8.25 20.65
CA LYS A 110 -28.73 -7.50 19.40
C LYS A 110 -29.73 -8.15 18.43
N GLU A 111 -30.61 -7.35 17.85
CA GLU A 111 -31.69 -7.77 16.97
C GLU A 111 -31.94 -6.69 15.90
N GLY A 112 -32.44 -7.08 14.73
CA GLY A 112 -32.80 -6.16 13.65
C GLY A 112 -31.58 -5.56 12.95
N HIS A 113 -31.75 -4.43 12.27
CA HIS A 113 -30.62 -3.72 11.68
C HIS A 113 -29.76 -3.07 12.76
N GLY A 114 -28.45 -3.14 12.61
CA GLY A 114 -27.52 -2.47 13.52
C GLY A 114 -26.08 -2.49 13.06
N VAL A 115 -25.28 -1.66 13.72
CA VAL A 115 -23.84 -1.50 13.51
C VAL A 115 -23.12 -1.83 14.82
N LEU A 116 -22.18 -2.77 14.77
CA LEU A 116 -21.24 -3.02 15.85
C LEU A 116 -19.88 -2.42 15.47
N THR A 117 -19.41 -1.47 16.25
CA THR A 117 -18.04 -0.97 16.20
C THR A 117 -17.27 -1.64 17.33
N MET A 118 -16.23 -2.39 16.98
CA MET A 118 -15.36 -3.07 17.93
C MET A 118 -14.34 -2.08 18.50
N ALA A 119 -13.77 -2.41 19.66
CA ALA A 119 -12.69 -1.64 20.30
C ALA A 119 -11.50 -1.33 19.36
N ASP A 120 -11.17 -2.27 18.47
CA ASP A 120 -10.09 -2.17 17.48
C ASP A 120 -10.45 -1.31 16.25
N GLY A 121 -11.67 -0.76 16.18
CA GLY A 121 -12.16 0.07 15.08
C GLY A 121 -12.89 -0.70 13.98
N CYS A 122 -12.89 -2.05 13.99
CA CYS A 122 -13.63 -2.85 13.02
C CYS A 122 -15.14 -2.59 13.12
N LYS A 123 -15.81 -2.46 11.97
CA LYS A 123 -17.26 -2.20 11.92
C LYS A 123 -18.00 -3.33 11.25
N TYR A 124 -19.12 -3.75 11.83
CA TYR A 124 -19.99 -4.81 11.33
C TYR A 124 -21.42 -4.27 11.22
N GLU A 125 -21.89 -4.07 9.99
CA GLU A 125 -23.20 -3.54 9.66
C GLU A 125 -24.05 -4.61 8.98
N GLY A 126 -25.28 -4.81 9.44
CA GLY A 126 -26.21 -5.73 8.80
C GLY A 126 -27.39 -6.13 9.68
N ILE A 127 -27.96 -7.30 9.39
CA ILE A 127 -29.04 -7.88 10.19
C ILE A 127 -28.47 -8.67 11.35
N TRP A 128 -28.94 -8.35 12.55
CA TRP A 128 -28.61 -9.02 13.79
C TRP A 128 -29.77 -9.90 14.24
N LYS A 129 -29.45 -11.14 14.63
CA LYS A 129 -30.40 -12.07 15.23
C LYS A 129 -29.75 -12.73 16.43
N ARG A 130 -30.25 -12.45 17.63
CA ARG A 130 -29.74 -13.03 18.89
C ARG A 130 -28.21 -12.89 19.04
N ASN A 131 -27.69 -11.68 18.86
CA ASN A 131 -26.25 -11.36 18.87
C ASN A 131 -25.42 -11.88 17.68
N GLN A 132 -26.01 -12.50 16.66
CA GLN A 132 -25.28 -12.94 15.47
C GLN A 132 -25.59 -12.04 14.28
N LEU A 133 -24.54 -11.62 13.55
CA LEU A 133 -24.67 -11.01 12.23
C LEU A 133 -25.06 -12.11 11.24
N VAL A 134 -26.14 -11.91 10.49
CA VAL A 134 -26.69 -12.92 9.58
C VAL A 134 -27.07 -12.33 8.23
N GLY A 135 -26.88 -13.12 7.18
CA GLY A 135 -27.27 -12.72 5.82
C GLY A 135 -26.35 -11.65 5.26
N ARG A 136 -26.89 -10.76 4.41
CA ARG A 136 -26.10 -9.69 3.79
C ARG A 136 -25.59 -8.71 4.84
N CYS A 137 -24.32 -8.38 4.75
CA CYS A 137 -23.65 -7.48 5.65
C CYS A 137 -22.54 -6.70 4.97
N LYS A 138 -22.10 -5.65 5.64
CA LYS A 138 -20.93 -4.86 5.33
C LYS A 138 -20.00 -4.90 6.54
N VAL A 139 -18.74 -5.23 6.30
CA VAL A 139 -17.71 -5.31 7.32
C VAL A 139 -16.58 -4.37 6.91
N THR A 140 -16.16 -3.47 7.79
CA THR A 140 -14.99 -2.60 7.57
C THR A 140 -13.89 -3.04 8.53
N ILE A 141 -12.75 -3.42 7.97
CA ILE A 141 -11.53 -3.81 8.69
C ILE A 141 -10.40 -2.97 8.09
N ASP A 142 -9.71 -2.20 8.92
CA ASP A 142 -8.69 -1.24 8.51
C ASP A 142 -9.22 -0.35 7.36
N ASP A 143 -8.49 -0.26 6.25
CA ASP A 143 -8.84 0.53 5.06
C ASP A 143 -9.68 -0.25 4.03
N THR A 144 -10.24 -1.40 4.41
CA THR A 144 -11.03 -2.26 3.51
C THR A 144 -12.47 -2.41 3.98
N ARG A 145 -13.41 -2.11 3.08
CA ARG A 145 -14.83 -2.41 3.24
C ARG A 145 -15.18 -3.66 2.44
N ILE A 146 -15.69 -4.68 3.10
CA ILE A 146 -16.13 -5.94 2.51
C ILE A 146 -17.65 -5.99 2.54
N GLU A 147 -18.28 -6.22 1.38
CA GLU A 147 -19.72 -6.45 1.25
C GLU A 147 -19.96 -7.89 0.80
N GLY A 148 -20.87 -8.58 1.47
CA GLY A 148 -21.13 -10.00 1.18
C GLY A 148 -22.16 -10.60 2.14
N THR A 149 -22.07 -11.91 2.37
CA THR A 149 -22.91 -12.62 3.33
C THR A 149 -22.07 -13.08 4.53
N SER A 150 -22.58 -12.92 5.75
CA SER A 150 -21.96 -13.46 6.95
C SER A 150 -22.61 -14.79 7.38
N VAL A 151 -21.77 -15.74 7.75
CA VAL A 151 -22.12 -17.00 8.44
C VAL A 151 -21.18 -17.13 9.64
N ASP A 152 -21.73 -17.29 10.85
CA ASP A 152 -20.97 -17.45 12.09
C ASP A 152 -19.86 -16.39 12.31
N TRP A 153 -20.14 -15.12 11.98
CA TRP A 153 -19.23 -13.96 12.06
C TRP A 153 -18.16 -13.88 10.97
N GLU A 154 -18.16 -14.82 10.03
CA GLU A 154 -17.19 -14.88 8.95
C GLU A 154 -17.84 -14.53 7.63
N MET A 155 -17.09 -13.89 6.73
CA MET A 155 -17.55 -13.60 5.38
C MET A 155 -17.57 -14.89 4.54
N HIS A 156 -18.61 -15.07 3.75
CA HIS A 156 -18.87 -16.28 2.97
C HIS A 156 -19.54 -16.00 1.63
N GLY A 157 -19.24 -16.85 0.64
CA GLY A 157 -19.80 -16.79 -0.70
C GLY A 157 -19.26 -15.61 -1.49
N GLU A 158 -20.06 -15.08 -2.41
CA GLU A 158 -19.69 -13.91 -3.20
C GLU A 158 -19.54 -12.67 -2.31
N CYS A 159 -18.34 -12.11 -2.30
CA CYS A 159 -18.03 -10.86 -1.63
C CYS A 159 -17.29 -9.91 -2.58
N ARG A 160 -17.41 -8.62 -2.28
CA ARG A 160 -16.70 -7.54 -2.94
C ARG A 160 -16.02 -6.66 -1.91
N GLU A 161 -14.77 -6.33 -2.15
CA GLU A 161 -13.99 -5.42 -1.33
C GLU A 161 -13.85 -4.07 -2.01
N TYR A 162 -13.80 -3.04 -1.18
CA TYR A 162 -13.63 -1.66 -1.60
C TYR A 162 -12.59 -0.98 -0.74
N SER A 163 -11.76 -0.13 -1.35
CA SER A 163 -10.93 0.81 -0.61
C SER A 163 -11.81 1.78 0.16
N VAL A 164 -11.60 1.93 1.46
CA VAL A 164 -12.30 2.94 2.26
C VAL A 164 -11.91 4.35 1.81
N MET A 165 -10.66 4.54 1.38
CA MET A 165 -10.13 5.83 0.95
C MET A 165 -10.69 6.29 -0.39
N THR A 166 -10.72 5.41 -1.40
CA THR A 166 -11.15 5.79 -2.77
C THR A 166 -12.59 5.40 -3.09
N GLY A 167 -13.15 4.43 -2.35
CA GLY A 167 -14.45 3.82 -2.66
C GLY A 167 -14.43 2.87 -3.86
N GLU A 168 -13.28 2.67 -4.49
CA GLU A 168 -13.11 1.79 -5.66
C GLU A 168 -13.09 0.33 -5.24
N VAL A 169 -13.52 -0.55 -6.15
CA VAL A 169 -13.48 -2.00 -5.96
C VAL A 169 -12.03 -2.45 -6.03
N THR A 170 -11.57 -3.17 -5.00
CA THR A 170 -10.21 -3.73 -4.93
C THR A 170 -10.20 -5.24 -5.17
N PHE A 171 -11.30 -5.93 -4.81
CA PHE A 171 -11.45 -7.36 -5.02
C PHE A 171 -12.91 -7.75 -5.27
N GLU A 172 -13.11 -8.75 -6.12
CA GLU A 172 -14.39 -9.45 -6.32
C GLU A 172 -14.13 -10.95 -6.36
N GLY A 173 -14.79 -11.72 -5.51
CA GLY A 173 -14.61 -13.16 -5.54
C GLY A 173 -15.33 -13.92 -4.45
N GLN A 174 -14.91 -15.16 -4.28
CA GLN A 174 -15.48 -16.07 -3.31
C GLN A 174 -14.75 -15.98 -1.97
N TYR A 175 -15.52 -16.07 -0.89
CA TYR A 175 -15.05 -16.14 0.48
C TYR A 175 -15.51 -17.43 1.15
N LYS A 176 -14.67 -17.95 2.04
CA LYS A 176 -14.98 -19.06 2.92
C LYS A 176 -14.28 -18.85 4.26
N ASN A 177 -15.04 -18.90 5.34
CA ASN A 177 -14.55 -18.75 6.70
C ASN A 177 -13.76 -17.44 6.90
N GLY A 178 -14.23 -16.35 6.28
CA GLY A 178 -13.60 -15.03 6.40
C GLY A 178 -12.38 -14.81 5.50
N GLU A 179 -11.96 -15.82 4.74
CA GLU A 179 -10.80 -15.73 3.84
C GLU A 179 -11.23 -15.78 2.37
N ARG A 180 -10.47 -15.13 1.48
CA ARG A 180 -10.69 -15.28 0.03
C ARG A 180 -10.41 -16.74 -0.34
N ASN A 181 -11.35 -17.39 -1.00
CA ASN A 181 -11.27 -18.81 -1.31
C ASN A 181 -12.11 -19.17 -2.54
N GLY A 182 -11.46 -19.63 -3.62
CA GLY A 182 -12.08 -19.89 -4.91
C GLY A 182 -11.73 -18.83 -5.97
N PRO A 183 -12.47 -18.72 -7.07
CA PRO A 183 -12.20 -17.74 -8.11
C PRO A 183 -12.37 -16.30 -7.59
N GLY A 184 -11.49 -15.42 -8.03
CA GLY A 184 -11.57 -14.00 -7.71
C GLY A 184 -10.68 -13.12 -8.60
N ILE A 185 -11.01 -11.83 -8.62
CA ILE A 185 -10.34 -10.79 -9.39
C ILE A 185 -9.88 -9.70 -8.40
N ILE A 186 -8.58 -9.39 -8.41
CA ILE A 186 -8.05 -8.16 -7.80
C ILE A 186 -7.95 -7.08 -8.86
N TYR A 187 -8.35 -5.87 -8.49
CA TYR A 187 -8.17 -4.65 -9.27
C TYR A 187 -6.99 -3.86 -8.69
N LEU A 188 -6.06 -3.49 -9.56
CA LEU A 188 -4.83 -2.80 -9.19
C LEU A 188 -4.99 -1.29 -9.39
N VAL A 189 -4.25 -0.51 -8.59
CA VAL A 189 -4.31 0.96 -8.60
C VAL A 189 -3.87 1.57 -9.94
N ASP A 190 -3.04 0.85 -10.70
CA ASP A 190 -2.61 1.23 -12.06
C ASP A 190 -3.67 0.96 -13.15
N GLY A 191 -4.82 0.40 -12.78
CA GLY A 191 -5.90 -0.01 -13.68
C GLY A 191 -5.76 -1.44 -14.21
N GLY A 192 -4.68 -2.14 -13.83
CA GLY A 192 -4.50 -3.56 -14.12
C GLY A 192 -5.44 -4.43 -13.28
N LYS A 193 -5.47 -5.73 -13.58
CA LYS A 193 -6.22 -6.69 -12.77
C LYS A 193 -5.60 -8.08 -12.80
N ILE A 194 -5.79 -8.84 -11.73
CA ILE A 194 -5.34 -10.24 -11.65
C ILE A 194 -6.55 -11.13 -11.45
N HIS A 195 -6.78 -12.05 -12.37
CA HIS A 195 -7.81 -13.08 -12.26
C HIS A 195 -7.16 -14.42 -11.94
N GLY A 196 -7.61 -15.08 -10.88
CA GLY A 196 -7.01 -16.32 -10.42
C GLY A 196 -7.86 -17.09 -9.41
N ILE A 197 -7.26 -18.16 -8.89
CA ILE A 197 -7.82 -18.95 -7.79
C ILE A 197 -7.15 -18.54 -6.48
N TRP A 198 -7.98 -18.38 -5.46
CA TRP A 198 -7.59 -18.01 -4.11
C TRP A 198 -7.71 -19.21 -3.18
N LYS A 199 -6.74 -19.36 -2.29
CA LYS A 199 -6.72 -20.35 -1.23
C LYS A 199 -6.22 -19.67 0.03
N SER A 200 -7.10 -19.55 1.02
CA SER A 200 -6.80 -18.89 2.29
C SER A 200 -6.15 -17.52 2.12
N SER A 201 -6.82 -16.67 1.33
CA SER A 201 -6.39 -15.30 1.03
C SER A 201 -5.09 -15.16 0.24
N GLN A 202 -4.53 -16.25 -0.30
CA GLN A 202 -3.38 -16.24 -1.20
C GLN A 202 -3.77 -16.72 -2.60
N MET A 203 -3.21 -16.09 -3.64
CA MET A 203 -3.34 -16.59 -5.01
C MET A 203 -2.49 -17.85 -5.19
N ASP A 204 -3.07 -18.89 -5.79
CA ASP A 204 -2.39 -20.15 -6.03
C ASP A 204 -2.81 -20.76 -7.37
N GLY A 205 -1.86 -21.34 -8.08
CA GLY A 205 -2.08 -22.03 -9.34
C GLY A 205 -2.04 -21.10 -10.54
N GLN A 206 -2.93 -21.32 -11.51
CA GLN A 206 -2.91 -20.58 -12.77
C GLN A 206 -3.69 -19.27 -12.63
N CYS A 207 -3.01 -18.14 -12.75
CA CYS A 207 -3.62 -16.81 -12.78
C CYS A 207 -3.29 -16.10 -14.09
N THR A 208 -3.98 -14.98 -14.32
CA THR A 208 -3.74 -14.08 -15.44
C THR A 208 -3.73 -12.64 -14.93
N TYR A 209 -2.57 -11.98 -15.06
CA TYR A 209 -2.45 -10.54 -14.91
C TYR A 209 -2.84 -9.88 -16.24
N TYR A 210 -3.68 -8.87 -16.19
CA TYR A 210 -4.03 -8.04 -17.33
C TYR A 210 -3.45 -6.66 -17.10
N TYR A 211 -2.71 -6.16 -18.09
CA TYR A 211 -2.31 -4.77 -18.08
C TYR A 211 -3.54 -3.84 -18.16
N PRO A 212 -3.39 -2.55 -17.81
CA PRO A 212 -4.51 -1.61 -17.73
C PRO A 212 -5.25 -1.36 -19.05
N ASP A 213 -4.65 -1.69 -20.19
CA ASP A 213 -5.29 -1.60 -21.49
C ASP A 213 -6.10 -2.84 -21.90
N HIS A 214 -5.99 -3.92 -21.11
CA HIS A 214 -6.57 -5.23 -21.38
C HIS A 214 -6.20 -5.82 -22.75
N ARG A 215 -5.16 -5.28 -23.38
CA ARG A 215 -4.60 -5.77 -24.65
C ARG A 215 -3.54 -6.81 -24.35
N PHE A 216 -2.64 -6.49 -23.42
CA PHE A 216 -1.61 -7.41 -22.96
C PHE A 216 -2.07 -8.13 -21.69
N SER A 217 -1.63 -9.37 -21.56
CA SER A 217 -1.78 -10.12 -20.32
C SER A 217 -0.58 -11.02 -20.08
N ILE A 218 -0.31 -11.35 -18.83
CA ILE A 218 0.67 -12.35 -18.43
C ILE A 218 -0.11 -13.51 -17.82
N LYS A 219 -0.10 -14.65 -18.50
CA LYS A 219 -0.72 -15.88 -18.00
C LYS A 219 0.37 -16.77 -17.42
N GLY A 220 0.26 -17.10 -16.14
CA GLY A 220 1.31 -17.81 -15.43
C GLY A 220 0.89 -18.49 -14.13
N LYS A 221 1.88 -19.04 -13.45
CA LYS A 221 1.74 -19.71 -12.17
C LYS A 221 1.99 -18.73 -11.04
N TRP A 222 1.08 -18.72 -10.07
CA TRP A 222 1.23 -18.09 -8.77
C TRP A 222 1.34 -19.19 -7.71
N LYS A 223 2.03 -18.89 -6.62
CA LYS A 223 2.16 -19.76 -5.46
C LYS A 223 2.28 -18.90 -4.21
N ASP A 224 1.49 -19.20 -3.18
CA ASP A 224 1.51 -18.49 -1.90
C ASP A 224 1.33 -16.96 -2.02
N GLY A 225 0.59 -16.50 -3.05
CA GLY A 225 0.37 -15.08 -3.35
C GLY A 225 1.32 -14.49 -4.41
N ASP A 226 2.42 -15.18 -4.69
CA ASP A 226 3.52 -14.65 -5.48
C ASP A 226 3.51 -15.18 -6.90
N PHE A 227 3.75 -14.29 -7.88
CA PHE A 227 4.02 -14.72 -9.25
C PHE A 227 5.30 -15.57 -9.27
N VAL A 228 5.29 -16.65 -10.06
CA VAL A 228 6.46 -17.51 -10.25
C VAL A 228 6.99 -17.32 -11.66
N SER A 229 6.17 -17.64 -12.66
CA SER A 229 6.51 -17.48 -14.06
C SER A 229 5.27 -17.56 -14.94
N GLY A 230 5.36 -17.03 -16.14
CA GLY A 230 4.26 -16.93 -17.06
C GLY A 230 4.72 -16.50 -18.45
N ARG A 231 3.75 -16.23 -19.30
CA ARG A 231 3.97 -15.86 -20.69
C ARG A 231 3.14 -14.64 -21.01
N ALA A 232 3.77 -13.67 -21.67
CA ALA A 232 3.05 -12.54 -22.23
C ALA A 232 2.16 -13.02 -23.39
N ILE A 233 0.91 -12.56 -23.39
CA ILE A 233 -0.08 -12.84 -24.43
C ILE A 233 -0.51 -11.50 -25.02
N ALA A 234 -0.25 -11.33 -26.31
CA ALA A 234 -0.66 -10.18 -27.09
C ALA A 234 -2.13 -10.26 -27.53
N PRO A 235 -2.76 -9.13 -27.92
CA PRO A 235 -4.12 -9.12 -28.46
C PRO A 235 -4.24 -9.91 -29.76
N LYS A 236 -5.44 -10.43 -30.03
CA LYS A 236 -5.82 -10.89 -31.38
C LYS A 236 -5.67 -9.74 -32.38
N GLY A 237 -4.91 -9.94 -33.45
CA GLY A 237 -4.75 -8.99 -34.55
C GLY A 237 -3.58 -8.00 -34.40
N VAL A 238 -2.84 -8.05 -33.29
CA VAL A 238 -1.49 -7.48 -33.23
C VAL A 238 -0.53 -8.60 -33.66
N PRO A 239 0.33 -8.40 -34.68
CA PRO A 239 1.37 -9.38 -35.00
C PRO A 239 2.13 -9.74 -33.72
N PRO A 240 2.52 -11.02 -33.50
CA PRO A 240 3.39 -11.38 -32.40
C PRO A 240 4.54 -10.38 -32.29
N ILE A 241 4.83 -9.91 -31.07
CA ILE A 241 6.05 -9.13 -30.81
C ILE A 241 7.18 -10.14 -30.95
N ASP A 242 7.64 -10.34 -32.18
CA ASP A 242 8.45 -11.48 -32.63
C ASP A 242 7.81 -12.84 -32.32
N ASP A 243 8.21 -13.88 -33.05
CA ASP A 243 7.64 -15.24 -32.93
C ASP A 243 7.92 -15.92 -31.56
N ASP A 244 8.51 -15.20 -30.62
CA ASP A 244 8.86 -15.71 -29.30
C ASP A 244 7.84 -15.24 -28.25
N VAL A 245 7.04 -16.18 -27.79
CA VAL A 245 6.28 -16.07 -26.55
C VAL A 245 7.24 -15.67 -25.43
N VAL A 246 7.25 -14.40 -25.03
CA VAL A 246 8.16 -13.90 -23.99
C VAL A 246 7.82 -14.55 -22.65
N GLU A 247 8.71 -15.42 -22.18
CA GLU A 247 8.66 -15.99 -20.84
C GLU A 247 9.00 -14.88 -19.83
N ILE A 248 8.11 -14.65 -18.87
CA ILE A 248 8.31 -13.69 -17.80
C ILE A 248 8.41 -14.49 -16.51
N LYS A 249 9.48 -14.27 -15.75
CA LYS A 249 9.69 -14.85 -14.41
C LYS A 249 9.59 -13.73 -13.39
N ARG A 250 9.24 -14.07 -12.16
CA ARG A 250 9.43 -13.11 -11.06
C ARG A 250 10.93 -12.85 -10.93
N ASP A 251 11.27 -11.58 -10.92
CA ASP A 251 12.62 -11.04 -10.99
C ASP A 251 12.61 -9.68 -10.28
N GLU A 252 12.32 -9.75 -8.98
CA GLU A 252 12.27 -8.60 -8.11
C GLU A 252 13.70 -8.16 -7.77
N ALA A 253 13.97 -6.86 -7.90
CA ALA A 253 15.29 -6.32 -7.67
C ALA A 253 15.70 -6.45 -6.19
N THR A 254 17.00 -6.57 -5.96
CA THR A 254 17.62 -6.44 -4.63
C THR A 254 18.37 -5.12 -4.52
N ASP A 255 19.09 -4.90 -3.43
CA ASP A 255 20.03 -3.80 -3.25
C ASP A 255 21.21 -3.80 -4.25
N THR A 256 21.48 -4.96 -4.85
CA THR A 256 22.69 -5.24 -5.64
C THR A 256 22.38 -5.72 -7.06
N LEU A 257 21.20 -6.29 -7.30
CA LEU A 257 20.78 -6.82 -8.60
C LEU A 257 19.48 -6.15 -9.05
N ILE A 258 19.54 -5.35 -10.12
CA ILE A 258 18.35 -4.66 -10.67
C ILE A 258 17.39 -5.59 -11.41
N SER A 259 17.94 -6.62 -12.06
CA SER A 259 17.22 -7.63 -12.82
C SER A 259 18.19 -8.72 -13.26
N SER A 260 17.75 -9.97 -13.29
CA SER A 260 18.49 -11.08 -13.91
C SER A 260 18.48 -11.04 -15.44
N ASP A 261 17.56 -10.29 -16.06
CA ASP A 261 17.45 -10.10 -17.51
C ASP A 261 17.23 -8.61 -17.86
N PRO A 262 18.24 -7.74 -17.67
CA PRO A 262 18.07 -6.29 -17.76
C PRO A 262 17.71 -5.79 -19.16
N LEU A 263 17.87 -6.62 -20.20
CA LEU A 263 17.57 -6.29 -21.59
C LEU A 263 16.24 -6.88 -22.09
N GLN A 264 15.58 -7.73 -21.30
CA GLN A 264 14.20 -8.12 -21.59
C GLN A 264 13.28 -6.94 -21.27
N ALA A 265 12.92 -6.16 -22.27
CA ALA A 265 12.00 -5.04 -22.11
C ALA A 265 10.55 -5.51 -21.84
N ASP A 266 9.80 -4.71 -21.08
CA ASP A 266 8.40 -5.00 -20.77
C ASP A 266 7.51 -4.89 -22.01
N PRO A 267 6.67 -5.90 -22.34
CA PRO A 267 5.90 -5.93 -23.57
C PRO A 267 4.81 -4.85 -23.64
N TYR A 268 4.26 -4.42 -22.52
CA TYR A 268 3.30 -3.31 -22.48
C TYR A 268 4.03 -2.00 -22.76
N GLU A 269 5.12 -1.75 -22.04
CA GLU A 269 5.90 -0.52 -22.14
C GLU A 269 6.44 -0.30 -23.57
N GLN A 270 7.00 -1.33 -24.21
CA GLN A 270 7.47 -1.29 -25.61
C GLN A 270 6.39 -0.85 -26.63
N HIS A 271 5.12 -1.06 -26.28
CA HIS A 271 3.99 -0.70 -27.11
C HIS A 271 3.62 0.78 -26.94
N TYR A 272 3.83 1.35 -25.75
CA TYR A 272 3.39 2.68 -25.37
C TYR A 272 4.46 3.75 -25.47
N VAL A 273 5.72 3.42 -25.23
CA VAL A 273 6.79 4.41 -25.11
C VAL A 273 8.04 4.05 -25.90
N PHE A 274 8.90 5.04 -26.10
CA PHE A 274 10.25 4.87 -26.63
C PHE A 274 11.16 5.96 -26.06
N VAL A 275 12.47 5.74 -26.10
CA VAL A 275 13.48 6.72 -25.67
C VAL A 275 14.05 7.42 -26.90
N ALA A 276 14.21 8.74 -26.82
CA ALA A 276 14.82 9.57 -27.85
C ALA A 276 15.49 10.80 -27.22
N PRO A 277 16.29 11.60 -27.96
CA PRO A 277 16.79 12.87 -27.43
C PRO A 277 15.64 13.76 -26.94
N SER A 278 15.76 14.30 -25.74
CA SER A 278 14.72 15.12 -25.12
C SER A 278 14.55 16.45 -25.83
N THR A 279 13.33 17.01 -25.75
CA THR A 279 13.05 18.38 -26.18
C THR A 279 13.50 19.44 -25.16
N ILE A 280 13.81 19.02 -23.93
CA ILE A 280 14.31 19.90 -22.87
C ILE A 280 15.82 20.12 -23.07
N PRO A 281 16.30 21.37 -23.17
CA PRO A 281 17.72 21.66 -23.34
C PRO A 281 18.59 21.03 -22.25
N ASN A 282 19.70 20.40 -22.65
CA ASN A 282 20.71 19.79 -21.76
C ASN A 282 20.23 18.61 -20.89
N SER A 283 19.10 17.98 -21.21
CA SER A 283 18.56 16.83 -20.47
C SER A 283 18.89 15.46 -21.10
N ASN A 284 19.70 15.45 -22.18
CA ASN A 284 20.10 14.27 -22.93
C ASN A 284 18.92 13.53 -23.59
N GLU A 285 18.45 12.45 -22.95
CA GLU A 285 17.37 11.59 -23.45
C GLU A 285 16.07 11.89 -22.70
N GLY A 286 14.94 11.58 -23.33
CA GLY A 286 13.61 11.66 -22.75
C GLY A 286 12.77 10.45 -23.15
N LEU A 287 11.67 10.25 -22.41
CA LEU A 287 10.67 9.23 -22.70
C LEU A 287 9.56 9.84 -23.57
N PHE A 288 9.15 9.16 -24.63
CA PHE A 288 8.17 9.69 -25.59
C PHE A 288 7.04 8.69 -25.84
N ALA A 289 5.84 9.22 -26.09
CA ALA A 289 4.66 8.41 -26.39
C ALA A 289 4.73 7.85 -27.82
N LYS A 290 4.69 6.53 -27.97
CA LYS A 290 4.67 5.84 -29.27
C LYS A 290 3.29 5.91 -29.96
N ARG A 291 2.26 6.29 -29.21
CA ARG A 291 0.84 6.37 -29.59
C ARG A 291 0.11 7.35 -28.68
N ASP A 292 -1.15 7.63 -29.02
CA ASP A 292 -2.03 8.38 -28.13
C ASP A 292 -2.31 7.61 -26.84
N ILE A 293 -2.11 8.27 -25.70
CA ILE A 293 -2.34 7.71 -24.37
C ILE A 293 -3.49 8.50 -23.71
N PRO A 294 -4.59 7.85 -23.30
CA PRO A 294 -5.66 8.52 -22.55
C PRO A 294 -5.15 9.07 -21.21
N ALA A 295 -5.91 9.99 -20.60
CA ALA A 295 -5.68 10.37 -19.21
C ALA A 295 -5.90 9.18 -18.25
N ASN A 296 -5.28 9.23 -17.08
CA ASN A 296 -5.36 8.21 -16.02
C ASN A 296 -4.97 6.81 -16.53
N ARG A 297 -3.89 6.73 -17.29
CA ARG A 297 -3.39 5.50 -17.89
C ARG A 297 -1.93 5.27 -17.51
N LEU A 298 -1.60 4.05 -17.13
CA LEU A 298 -0.23 3.58 -17.01
C LEU A 298 0.56 3.85 -18.30
N VAL A 299 1.70 4.49 -18.19
CA VAL A 299 2.58 4.86 -19.31
C VAL A 299 3.82 3.98 -19.34
N SER A 300 4.49 3.84 -18.20
CA SER A 300 5.81 3.21 -18.07
C SER A 300 6.04 2.76 -16.63
N PHE A 301 6.95 1.80 -16.44
CA PHE A 301 7.32 1.26 -15.14
C PHE A 301 8.65 1.84 -14.66
N TYR A 302 8.81 1.98 -13.36
CA TYR A 302 10.05 2.42 -12.73
C TYR A 302 10.50 1.34 -11.74
N ASN A 303 11.21 0.33 -12.26
CA ASN A 303 11.94 -0.64 -11.45
C ASN A 303 13.38 -0.15 -11.22
N GLY A 304 14.06 -0.70 -10.21
CA GLY A 304 15.40 -0.31 -9.82
C GLY A 304 15.85 -1.09 -8.58
N LEU A 305 17.11 -0.92 -8.18
CA LEU A 305 17.65 -1.47 -6.95
C LEU A 305 16.82 -1.06 -5.73
N ARG A 306 16.77 -1.89 -4.70
CA ARG A 306 16.06 -1.62 -3.44
C ARG A 306 17.06 -1.12 -2.40
N ILE A 307 17.05 0.19 -2.14
CA ILE A 307 18.06 0.87 -1.33
C ILE A 307 17.45 1.27 0.01
N ASP A 308 18.19 1.05 1.11
CA ASP A 308 17.85 1.57 2.43
C ASP A 308 17.91 3.11 2.40
N PRO A 309 16.86 3.83 2.86
CA PRO A 309 16.85 5.29 2.91
C PRO A 309 18.09 5.90 3.56
N LYS A 310 18.66 5.29 4.61
CA LYS A 310 19.87 5.80 5.27
C LYS A 310 21.08 5.82 4.35
N ILE A 311 21.26 4.76 3.56
CA ILE A 311 22.36 4.66 2.60
C ILE A 311 22.19 5.73 1.51
N ALA A 312 20.97 5.93 1.04
CA ALA A 312 20.68 6.95 0.03
C ALA A 312 20.90 8.38 0.56
N ASP A 313 20.51 8.64 1.81
CA ASP A 313 20.63 9.96 2.43
C ASP A 313 22.09 10.33 2.80
N GLU A 314 22.94 9.34 3.09
CA GLU A 314 24.34 9.56 3.47
C GLU A 314 25.31 9.65 2.27
N ARG A 315 24.94 9.12 1.10
CA ARG A 315 25.81 9.10 -0.08
C ARG A 315 25.75 10.42 -0.87
N ASP A 316 26.79 10.65 -1.68
CA ASP A 316 26.85 11.83 -2.55
C ASP A 316 25.65 11.89 -3.52
N TRP A 317 25.07 13.09 -3.66
CA TRP A 317 23.86 13.31 -4.45
C TRP A 317 24.03 12.89 -5.93
N SER A 318 25.24 12.87 -6.48
CA SER A 318 25.47 12.40 -7.86
C SER A 318 25.00 10.96 -8.09
N PHE A 319 24.95 10.13 -7.04
CA PHE A 319 24.39 8.78 -7.09
C PHE A 319 22.86 8.75 -6.92
N ASN A 320 22.23 9.85 -6.52
CA ASN A 320 20.80 9.93 -6.25
C ASN A 320 19.95 10.49 -7.40
N SER A 321 20.55 10.66 -8.58
CA SER A 321 19.86 11.25 -9.74
C SER A 321 18.58 10.50 -10.14
N ASN A 322 18.55 9.17 -9.93
CA ASN A 322 17.42 8.29 -10.24
C ASN A 322 16.81 7.64 -8.98
N THR A 323 17.13 8.15 -7.80
CA THR A 323 16.58 7.62 -6.55
C THR A 323 15.17 8.13 -6.34
N MET A 324 14.24 7.25 -5.97
CA MET A 324 12.85 7.60 -5.69
C MET A 324 12.32 6.79 -4.50
N PHE A 325 11.61 7.46 -3.59
CA PHE A 325 10.90 6.83 -2.48
C PHE A 325 9.89 5.79 -2.99
N LEU A 326 9.99 4.53 -2.54
CA LEU A 326 8.98 3.50 -2.79
C LEU A 326 7.95 3.51 -1.66
N ASP A 327 8.45 3.28 -0.44
CA ASP A 327 7.72 3.19 0.81
C ASP A 327 8.63 3.55 2.01
N LYS A 328 8.10 3.41 3.23
CA LYS A 328 8.77 3.84 4.48
C LYS A 328 10.13 3.16 4.71
N GLU A 329 10.38 2.01 4.12
CA GLU A 329 11.57 1.19 4.37
C GLU A 329 12.49 1.11 3.14
N THR A 330 12.09 1.64 1.97
CA THR A 330 12.79 1.38 0.72
C THR A 330 12.72 2.54 -0.27
N TYR A 331 13.87 2.86 -0.86
CA TYR A 331 13.98 3.65 -2.08
C TYR A 331 14.23 2.72 -3.28
N ILE A 332 13.79 3.13 -4.47
CA ILE A 332 14.15 2.53 -5.75
C ILE A 332 15.21 3.39 -6.42
N ASP A 333 16.26 2.77 -6.96
CA ASP A 333 17.34 3.47 -7.64
C ASP A 333 17.75 2.80 -8.96
N ILE A 334 18.13 3.60 -9.95
CA ILE A 334 18.78 3.13 -11.18
C ILE A 334 20.19 3.71 -11.22
N PRO A 335 21.22 2.89 -10.94
CA PRO A 335 22.59 3.38 -10.86
C PRO A 335 23.08 3.84 -12.23
N PRO A 336 24.13 4.70 -12.29
CA PRO A 336 24.68 5.19 -13.54
C PRO A 336 25.07 4.08 -14.54
N SER A 337 25.49 2.90 -14.05
CA SER A 337 25.83 1.72 -14.87
C SER A 337 24.65 1.10 -15.63
N HIS A 338 23.42 1.50 -15.30
CA HIS A 338 22.17 1.05 -15.94
C HIS A 338 21.39 2.25 -16.52
N SER A 339 22.04 3.40 -16.66
CA SER A 339 21.41 4.60 -17.23
C SER A 339 21.21 4.50 -18.73
N LEU A 340 21.97 3.67 -19.46
CA LEU A 340 21.82 3.51 -20.91
C LEU A 340 20.85 2.38 -21.24
N THR A 341 19.99 2.57 -22.25
CA THR A 341 19.02 1.55 -22.67
C THR A 341 19.66 0.30 -23.28
N THR A 342 20.93 0.39 -23.67
CA THR A 342 21.75 -0.75 -24.11
C THR A 342 22.26 -1.62 -22.96
N GLN A 343 22.18 -1.11 -21.72
CA GLN A 343 22.56 -1.80 -20.49
C GLN A 343 21.31 -2.22 -19.70
N TYR A 344 20.25 -1.40 -19.73
CA TYR A 344 19.00 -1.67 -19.04
C TYR A 344 17.81 -1.09 -19.80
N CYS A 345 16.90 -1.96 -20.23
CA CYS A 345 15.64 -1.55 -20.84
C CYS A 345 14.45 -2.36 -20.33
N ALA A 346 14.62 -3.13 -19.24
CA ALA A 346 13.54 -3.87 -18.61
C ALA A 346 12.39 -2.97 -18.13
N SER A 347 12.70 -1.74 -17.70
CA SER A 347 11.74 -0.67 -17.47
C SER A 347 12.32 0.69 -17.88
N LEU A 348 11.48 1.65 -18.26
CA LEU A 348 11.93 2.92 -18.87
C LEU A 348 11.47 4.17 -18.11
N GLY A 349 10.84 4.04 -16.95
CA GLY A 349 10.26 5.17 -16.20
C GLY A 349 11.29 6.22 -15.79
N HIS A 350 12.53 5.80 -15.53
CA HIS A 350 13.67 6.66 -15.22
C HIS A 350 14.12 7.58 -16.39
N LYS A 351 13.55 7.40 -17.58
CA LYS A 351 13.79 8.27 -18.74
C LYS A 351 12.82 9.44 -18.84
N ALA A 352 11.77 9.47 -18.00
CA ALA A 352 10.83 10.57 -17.97
C ALA A 352 11.47 11.79 -17.28
N ASN A 353 11.70 12.86 -18.03
CA ASN A 353 12.33 14.06 -17.51
C ASN A 353 11.40 14.87 -16.62
N HIS A 354 12.01 15.71 -15.79
CA HIS A 354 11.31 16.67 -14.96
C HIS A 354 10.68 17.82 -15.77
N SER A 355 9.46 18.23 -15.38
CA SER A 355 8.87 19.53 -15.74
C SER A 355 7.80 19.95 -14.75
N PHE A 356 7.71 21.25 -14.45
CA PHE A 356 6.56 21.84 -13.74
C PHE A 356 5.28 21.86 -14.59
N GLN A 357 5.39 21.72 -15.92
CA GLN A 357 4.26 21.56 -16.84
C GLN A 357 4.10 20.10 -17.28
N HIS A 358 4.17 19.19 -16.31
CA HIS A 358 4.12 17.75 -16.54
C HIS A 358 2.77 17.25 -17.12
N ASN A 359 2.82 16.08 -17.74
CA ASN A 359 1.64 15.36 -18.27
C ASN A 359 1.44 13.99 -17.62
N THR A 360 2.35 13.61 -16.72
CA THR A 360 2.30 12.36 -15.96
C THR A 360 2.69 12.57 -14.49
N VAL A 361 2.41 11.58 -13.64
CA VAL A 361 2.80 11.52 -12.22
C VAL A 361 3.29 10.13 -11.86
N TYR A 362 4.12 10.03 -10.83
CA TYR A 362 4.49 8.75 -10.24
C TYR A 362 3.38 8.21 -9.33
N LYS A 363 3.12 6.90 -9.42
CA LYS A 363 2.24 6.15 -8.52
C LYS A 363 2.90 4.84 -8.11
N THR A 364 2.55 4.30 -6.95
CA THR A 364 2.90 2.91 -6.62
C THR A 364 2.04 1.96 -7.46
N CYS A 365 2.66 0.89 -7.96
CA CYS A 365 1.98 -0.17 -8.70
C CYS A 365 2.63 -1.52 -8.44
N TYR A 366 1.88 -2.58 -8.75
CA TYR A 366 2.37 -3.94 -8.73
C TYR A 366 2.64 -4.41 -10.15
N HIS A 367 3.82 -4.98 -10.38
CA HIS A 367 4.17 -5.64 -11.62
C HIS A 367 4.53 -7.12 -11.38
N PRO A 368 3.99 -8.09 -12.13
CA PRO A 368 4.26 -9.52 -11.88
C PRO A 368 5.76 -9.88 -11.90
N ARG A 369 6.53 -9.23 -12.78
CA ARG A 369 7.99 -9.42 -12.84
C ARG A 369 8.72 -8.73 -11.70
N PHE A 370 8.40 -7.45 -11.46
CA PHE A 370 9.24 -6.57 -10.62
C PHE A 370 8.76 -6.46 -9.17
N GLY A 371 7.61 -7.03 -8.82
CA GLY A 371 6.99 -6.83 -7.51
C GLY A 371 6.37 -5.45 -7.39
N ASP A 372 6.39 -4.91 -6.17
CA ASP A 372 5.91 -3.55 -5.90
C ASP A 372 6.97 -2.53 -6.32
N ILE A 373 6.57 -1.61 -7.20
CA ILE A 373 7.42 -0.60 -7.81
C ILE A 373 6.66 0.72 -7.97
N LYS A 374 7.30 1.72 -8.57
CA LYS A 374 6.61 2.91 -9.08
C LYS A 374 6.27 2.75 -10.56
N CYS A 375 5.29 3.51 -11.02
CA CYS A 375 4.98 3.68 -12.42
C CYS A 375 4.68 5.14 -12.75
N VAL A 376 4.83 5.46 -14.03
CA VAL A 376 4.44 6.73 -14.62
C VAL A 376 3.00 6.60 -15.11
N THR A 377 2.11 7.47 -14.65
CA THR A 377 0.69 7.49 -15.04
C THR A 377 0.31 8.84 -15.64
N SER A 378 -0.39 8.85 -16.77
CA SER A 378 -0.88 10.08 -17.39
C SER A 378 -1.94 10.77 -16.54
N ILE A 379 -1.88 12.09 -16.42
CA ILE A 379 -2.93 12.91 -15.77
C ILE A 379 -3.83 13.61 -16.79
N LYS A 380 -3.38 13.69 -18.04
CA LYS A 380 -4.12 14.23 -19.19
C LYS A 380 -3.81 13.37 -20.43
N PRO A 381 -4.61 13.45 -21.51
CA PRO A 381 -4.28 12.75 -22.74
C PRO A 381 -2.91 13.22 -23.28
N ILE A 382 -2.11 12.28 -23.77
CA ILE A 382 -0.78 12.51 -24.33
C ILE A 382 -0.82 12.07 -25.79
N ALA A 383 -0.45 12.95 -26.71
CA ALA A 383 -0.46 12.65 -28.14
C ALA A 383 0.74 11.77 -28.53
N LYS A 384 0.57 10.97 -29.58
CA LYS A 384 1.71 10.27 -30.20
C LYS A 384 2.84 11.25 -30.53
N GLY A 385 4.06 10.92 -30.09
CA GLY A 385 5.27 11.70 -30.29
C GLY A 385 5.50 12.79 -29.24
N GLU A 386 4.55 13.01 -28.33
CA GLU A 386 4.72 13.94 -27.21
C GLU A 386 5.68 13.35 -26.16
N GLU A 387 6.51 14.22 -25.57
CA GLU A 387 7.42 13.85 -24.49
C GLU A 387 6.65 13.62 -23.19
N ILE A 388 7.02 12.58 -22.47
CA ILE A 388 6.47 12.20 -21.19
C ILE A 388 7.31 12.89 -20.11
N LEU A 389 6.65 13.80 -19.41
CA LEU A 389 7.25 14.64 -18.38
C LEU A 389 6.54 14.42 -17.05
N VAL A 390 7.31 14.40 -15.98
CA VAL A 390 6.87 14.21 -14.60
C VAL A 390 7.31 15.39 -13.72
N HIS A 391 6.61 15.63 -12.62
CA HIS A 391 7.14 16.49 -11.55
C HIS A 391 7.96 15.60 -10.60
N TYR A 392 9.21 15.99 -10.32
CA TYR A 392 10.10 15.19 -9.47
C TYR A 392 9.84 15.45 -7.98
N ASP A 393 9.27 16.62 -7.66
CA ASP A 393 8.81 16.95 -6.31
C ASP A 393 9.90 16.83 -5.23
N TYR A 394 11.10 17.32 -5.54
CA TYR A 394 12.21 17.32 -4.58
C TYR A 394 11.89 18.18 -3.35
N GLU A 395 12.22 17.65 -2.17
CA GLU A 395 12.29 18.43 -0.94
C GLU A 395 13.39 19.48 -1.02
N GLU A 396 13.23 20.60 -0.30
CA GLU A 396 14.14 21.75 -0.39
C GLU A 396 15.62 21.39 -0.15
N LYS A 397 15.86 20.45 0.76
CA LYS A 397 17.20 19.95 1.10
C LYS A 397 17.85 19.14 -0.04
N ASP A 398 17.04 18.51 -0.89
CA ASP A 398 17.50 17.54 -1.90
C ASP A 398 17.48 18.10 -3.33
N LYS A 399 16.99 19.34 -3.50
CA LYS A 399 16.92 20.01 -4.81
C LYS A 399 18.32 20.23 -5.40
N PRO A 400 18.65 19.63 -6.55
CA PRO A 400 19.90 19.93 -7.25
C PRO A 400 19.89 21.33 -7.84
N ALA A 401 21.08 21.85 -8.15
CA ALA A 401 21.25 23.21 -8.68
C ALA A 401 20.44 23.46 -9.97
N TRP A 402 20.38 22.46 -10.87
CA TRP A 402 19.60 22.58 -12.11
C TRP A 402 18.10 22.72 -11.82
N TYR A 403 17.58 22.03 -10.80
CA TYR A 403 16.17 22.08 -10.41
C TYR A 403 15.82 23.44 -9.80
N LYS A 404 16.65 23.94 -8.88
CA LYS A 404 16.47 25.28 -8.28
C LYS A 404 16.41 26.36 -9.36
N ALA A 405 17.31 26.30 -10.34
CA ALA A 405 17.35 27.27 -11.44
C ALA A 405 16.05 27.29 -12.27
N ILE A 406 15.49 26.12 -12.61
CA ILE A 406 14.22 26.07 -13.37
C ILE A 406 13.00 26.40 -12.51
N GLU A 407 13.04 26.12 -11.20
CA GLU A 407 11.99 26.45 -10.24
C GLU A 407 11.85 27.97 -10.09
N GLU A 408 12.96 28.70 -9.95
CA GLU A 408 12.97 30.16 -9.91
C GLU A 408 12.34 30.78 -11.16
N VAL A 409 12.71 30.26 -12.35
CA VAL A 409 12.13 30.71 -13.62
C VAL A 409 10.62 30.43 -13.65
N HIS A 410 10.19 29.26 -13.20
CA HIS A 410 8.77 28.90 -13.15
C HIS A 410 7.98 29.83 -12.22
N GLN A 411 8.48 30.10 -11.02
CA GLN A 411 7.86 31.03 -10.06
C GLN A 411 7.76 32.45 -10.63
N GLN A 412 8.80 32.95 -11.31
CA GLN A 412 8.77 34.26 -11.97
C GLN A 412 7.72 34.33 -13.09
N GLN A 413 7.50 33.24 -13.83
CA GLN A 413 6.47 33.18 -14.86
C GLN A 413 5.06 33.19 -14.26
N GLN A 414 4.83 32.47 -13.16
CA GLN A 414 3.54 32.49 -12.45
C GLN A 414 3.22 33.88 -11.90
N ASN A 415 4.20 34.55 -11.29
CA ASN A 415 4.04 35.89 -10.72
C ASN A 415 3.77 36.97 -11.77
N LYS A 416 4.10 36.73 -13.06
CA LYS A 416 3.77 37.63 -14.17
C LYS A 416 2.37 37.39 -14.75
N GLN A 417 1.74 36.26 -14.42
CA GLN A 417 0.40 35.89 -14.89
C GLN A 417 -0.70 36.22 -13.86
N GLN A 418 -0.32 36.53 -12.62
CA GLN A 418 -1.17 37.12 -11.57
C GLN A 418 -1.11 38.65 -11.64
#